data_AF-W1YLU5-F1
#
_entry.id   AF-W1YLU5-F1
#
_cell.length_a   1.000
_cell.length_b   1.000
_cell.length_c   1.000
_cell.angle_alpha   90.00
_cell.angle_beta   90.00
_cell.angle_gamma   90.00
#
_symmetry.space_group_name_H-M   'P 1'
#
loop_
_entity.id
_entity.type
_entity.pdbx_description
1 polymer ?
#
loop_
_entity_poly.entity_id
_entity_poly.type
_entity_poly.pdbx_seq_one_letter_code
_entity_poly.pdbx_strand_id
1 'polypeptide(L)' 'GKEGKIVARLKGGDPLVFGRGGEEAMALGEAGVPFEFVPGVTSPIAAPAYAGIPVTQRAMATSFAVVTGHED' A
#
# COMPACT_ATOMS: atom_id res chain seq x y z
N GLY A 1 -6.63 -19.55 5.20
CA GLY A 1 -7.09 -19.40 6.61
C GLY A 1 -8.24 -20.35 6.91
N LYS A 2 -8.53 -20.60 8.20
CA LYS A 2 -9.51 -21.53 8.85
C LYS A 2 -9.77 -22.90 8.18
N GLU A 3 -10.07 -22.93 6.89
CA GLU A 3 -10.19 -24.11 6.03
C GLU A 3 -8.84 -24.63 5.50
N GLY A 4 -7.70 -24.16 6.03
CA GLY A 4 -6.36 -24.60 5.59
C GLY A 4 -5.93 -24.16 4.19
N LYS A 5 -6.72 -23.31 3.51
CA LYS A 5 -6.38 -22.78 2.17
C LYS A 5 -5.24 -21.77 2.21
N ILE A 6 -4.39 -21.80 1.18
CA ILE A 6 -3.43 -20.73 0.83
C ILE A 6 -4.22 -19.63 0.12
N VAL A 7 -4.18 -18.40 0.64
CA VAL A 7 -5.00 -17.29 0.16
C VAL A 7 -4.09 -16.11 -0.15
N ALA A 8 -4.24 -15.56 -1.35
CA ALA A 8 -3.62 -14.29 -1.72
C ALA A 8 -4.69 -13.18 -1.71
N ARG A 9 -4.43 -12.11 -0.96
CA ARG A 9 -5.23 -10.88 -1.01
C ARG A 9 -4.56 -9.91 -1.98
N LEU A 10 -4.98 -9.96 -3.25
CA LEU A 10 -4.45 -9.05 -4.26
C LEU A 10 -4.99 -7.64 -4.03
N LYS A 11 -4.08 -6.68 -3.91
CA LYS A 11 -4.39 -5.25 -3.67
C LYS A 11 -3.68 -4.42 -4.73
N GLY A 12 -4.34 -3.37 -5.21
CA GLY A 12 -3.75 -2.44 -6.17
C GLY A 12 -2.71 -1.54 -5.49
N GLY A 13 -1.59 -1.30 -6.17
CA GLY A 13 -0.51 -0.46 -5.64
C GLY A 13 0.23 -1.16 -4.50
N ASP A 14 0.36 -0.48 -3.37
CA ASP A 14 0.97 -1.03 -2.15
C ASP A 14 -0.10 -1.34 -1.09
N PRO A 15 -0.09 -2.52 -0.44
CA PRO A 15 -1.07 -2.88 0.58
C PRO A 15 -1.23 -1.89 1.74
N LEU A 16 -0.17 -1.14 2.06
CA LEU A 16 -0.07 -0.28 3.24
C LEU A 16 -0.15 1.23 2.93
N VAL A 17 -0.27 1.61 1.66
CA VAL A 17 -0.50 3.01 1.26
C VAL A 17 -1.97 3.20 0.89
N PHE A 18 -2.77 3.71 1.84
CA PHE A 18 -4.24 3.88 1.73
C PHE A 18 -5.02 2.61 1.33
N GLY A 19 -4.37 1.44 1.40
CA GLY A 19 -4.97 0.17 0.99
C GLY A 19 -5.74 -0.54 2.10
N ARG A 20 -5.77 -0.03 3.33
CA ARG A 20 -6.37 -0.68 4.51
C ARG A 20 -5.75 -2.06 4.85
N GLY A 21 -4.53 -2.35 4.37
CA GLY A 21 -3.85 -3.62 4.65
C GLY A 21 -3.58 -3.85 6.14
N GLY A 22 -3.43 -2.77 6.92
CA GLY A 22 -3.27 -2.85 8.38
C GLY A 22 -4.53 -3.38 9.09
N GLU A 23 -5.72 -2.93 8.69
CA GLU A 23 -6.99 -3.42 9.25
C GLU A 23 -7.20 -4.92 8.94
N GLU A 24 -6.93 -5.33 7.71
CA GLU A 24 -6.99 -6.74 7.30
C GLU A 24 -6.00 -7.60 8.12
N ALA A 25 -4.78 -7.09 8.36
CA ALA A 25 -3.76 -7.76 9.15
C ALA A 25 -4.11 -7.87 10.64
N MET A 26 -4.70 -6.84 11.26
CA MET A 26 -5.18 -6.91 12.64
C MET A 26 -6.23 -8.01 12.80
N ALA A 27 -7.21 -8.06 11.90
CA ALA A 27 -8.24 -9.10 11.92
C ALA A 27 -7.66 -10.52 11.75
N LEU A 28 -6.65 -10.69 10.89
CA LEU A 28 -5.95 -11.96 10.74
C LEU A 28 -5.13 -12.33 11.99
N GLY A 29 -4.48 -11.35 12.62
CA GLY A 29 -3.76 -11.51 13.88
C GLY A 29 -4.66 -11.93 15.04
N GLU A 30 -5.80 -11.27 15.20
CA GLU A 30 -6.83 -11.62 16.19
C GLU A 30 -7.39 -13.04 15.96
N ALA A 31 -7.50 -13.46 14.70
CA ALA A 31 -7.93 -14.80 14.32
C ALA A 31 -6.82 -15.86 14.38
N GLY A 32 -5.59 -15.48 14.74
CA GLY A 32 -4.42 -16.39 14.76
C GLY A 32 -4.05 -16.95 13.39
N VAL A 33 -4.39 -16.24 12.31
CA VAL A 33 -4.09 -16.66 10.93
C VAL A 33 -2.74 -16.06 10.53
N PRO A 34 -1.72 -16.88 10.21
CA PRO A 34 -0.43 -16.36 9.76
C PRO A 34 -0.57 -15.69 8.39
N PHE A 35 0.13 -14.58 8.20
CA PHE A 35 0.16 -13.81 6.96
C PHE A 35 1.51 -13.11 6.79
N GLU A 36 1.76 -12.63 5.58
CA GLU A 36 2.88 -11.77 5.25
C GLU A 36 2.42 -10.61 4.35
N PHE A 37 3.18 -9.52 4.34
CA PHE A 37 3.00 -8.44 3.37
C PHE A 37 4.00 -8.59 2.24
N VAL A 38 3.50 -8.53 1.01
CA VAL A 38 4.34 -8.36 -0.19
C VAL A 38 4.18 -6.91 -0.67
N PRO A 39 5.23 -6.08 -0.59
CA PRO A 39 5.16 -4.68 -1.01
C PRO A 39 4.88 -4.53 -2.51
N GLY A 40 4.22 -3.44 -2.87
CA GLY A 40 3.92 -3.11 -4.27
C GLY A 40 4.36 -1.70 -4.65
N VAL A 41 4.33 -1.39 -5.95
CA VAL A 41 4.64 -0.03 -6.42
C VAL A 41 3.39 0.83 -6.31
N THR A 42 3.40 1.80 -5.40
CA THR A 42 2.24 2.66 -5.13
C THR A 42 2.01 3.73 -6.21
N SER A 43 0.74 4.09 -6.44
CA SER A 43 0.34 5.07 -7.47
C SER A 43 0.94 6.47 -7.28
N PRO A 44 1.16 7.01 -6.07
CA PRO A 44 1.79 8.32 -5.88
C PRO A 44 3.22 8.40 -6.42
N ILE A 45 3.90 7.27 -6.62
CA ILE A 45 5.23 7.19 -7.24
C ILE A 45 5.10 6.81 -8.72
N ALA A 46 4.31 5.77 -9.02
CA ALA A 46 4.19 5.25 -10.38
C ALA A 46 3.55 6.26 -11.34
N ALA A 47 2.43 6.87 -10.96
CA ALA A 47 1.70 7.74 -11.89
C ALA A 47 2.53 8.98 -12.33
N PRO A 48 3.19 9.73 -11.43
CA PRO A 48 4.11 10.79 -11.84
C PRO A 48 5.27 10.29 -12.71
N ALA A 49 5.85 9.13 -12.39
CA ALA A 49 6.94 8.56 -13.17
C ALA A 49 6.53 8.25 -14.62
N TYR A 50 5.34 7.65 -14.82
CA TYR A 50 4.79 7.42 -16.16
C TYR A 50 4.45 8.73 -16.91
N ALA A 51 4.22 9.82 -16.18
CA ALA A 51 4.05 11.16 -16.74
C ALA A 51 5.38 11.93 -16.93
N GLY A 52 6.53 11.34 -16.60
CA GLY A 52 7.83 12.02 -16.66
C GLY A 52 8.06 13.07 -15.56
N ILE A 53 7.30 13.00 -14.47
CA ILE A 53 7.36 13.93 -13.34
C ILE A 53 8.03 13.23 -12.15
N PRO A 54 9.26 13.61 -11.75
CA PRO A 54 9.88 13.06 -10.56
C PRO A 54 9.21 13.62 -9.30
N VAL A 55 8.87 12.76 -8.33
CA VAL A 55 8.26 13.18 -7.06
C VAL A 55 9.23 13.93 -6.14
N THR A 56 10.53 13.75 -6.35
CA THR A 56 11.59 14.53 -5.72
C THR A 56 12.68 14.83 -6.73
N GLN A 57 13.27 16.01 -6.65
CA GLN A 57 14.43 16.39 -7.44
C GLN A 57 15.28 17.38 -6.65
N ARG A 58 16.61 17.21 -6.71
CA ARG A 58 17.55 18.10 -6.03
C ARG A 58 17.27 19.56 -6.40
N ALA A 59 17.27 20.45 -5.40
CA ALA A 59 16.94 21.87 -5.51
C ALA A 59 15.48 22.21 -5.88
N MET A 60 14.61 21.22 -6.10
CA MET A 60 13.18 21.43 -6.42
C MET A 60 12.27 21.02 -5.27
N ALA A 61 12.47 19.81 -4.71
CA ALA A 61 11.67 19.29 -3.62
C ALA A 61 12.54 18.45 -2.67
N THR A 62 12.53 18.81 -1.38
CA THR A 62 13.21 18.07 -0.30
C THR A 62 12.26 17.14 0.46
N SER A 63 10.97 17.23 0.20
CA SER A 63 9.94 16.39 0.80
C SER A 63 8.91 15.95 -0.24
N PHE A 64 8.27 14.83 0.04
CA PHE A 64 7.13 14.29 -0.70
C PHE A 64 6.11 13.83 0.31
N ALA A 65 4.87 14.30 0.19
CA ALA A 65 3.77 13.93 1.06
C ALA A 65 2.64 13.33 0.21
N VAL A 66 2.05 12.25 0.72
CA VAL A 66 0.87 11.65 0.11
C VAL A 66 -0.28 11.78 1.10
N VAL A 67 -1.38 12.38 0.67
CA VAL A 67 -2.55 12.66 1.49
C VAL A 67 -3.78 12.13 0.76
N THR A 68 -4.72 11.53 1.48
CA THR A 68 -6.00 11.16 0.90
C THR A 68 -6.86 12.41 0.71
N GLY A 69 -7.46 12.56 -0.48
CA GLY A 69 -8.44 13.62 -0.74
C GLY A 69 -9.87 13.26 -0.32
N HIS A 70 -10.05 12.04 0.21
CA HIS A 70 -11.33 11.52 0.68
C HIS A 70 -11.16 11.02 2.11
N GLU A 71 -12.03 11.50 2.98
CA GLU A 71 -12.19 11.03 4.35
C GLU A 71 -13.55 10.36 4.43
N ASP A 72 -13.56 9.05 4.63
CA ASP A 72 -14.72 8.28 5.11
C ASP A 72 -14.46 7.90 6.57
#